data_AF-T0DD38-F1
#
_entry.id   AF-T0DD38-F1
#
_cell.length_a   1.000
_cell.length_b   1.000
_cell.length_c   1.000
_cell.angle_alpha   90.00
_cell.angle_beta   90.00
_cell.angle_gamma   90.00
#
_symmetry.space_group_name_H-M   'P 1'
#
loop_
_entity.id
_entity.type
_entity.pdbx_description
1 polymer ?
#
loop_
_entity_poly.entity_id
_entity_poly.type
_entity_poly.pdbx_seq_one_letter_code
_entity_poly.pdbx_strand_id
1 'polypeptide(L)'
;MQNSISATHSKLGLRAQVQADINRYLVNFKDPKIGQRKLAKSADIHLKTIQRICRQENTPGHITILKIYRVLFGESNTSKLLPLLPTVIKEVVLKDGIDLTETDVDYSTVIKNEILKNAVFCEIYFLIDTAPVTRDLIMFKYGEHGLHILDNMFSLNAIKYLDDGAITLGTSRVQLDAEIIKKAGLTLSEKYTKYQNSEVTGDNFIGLYVESLPEEAYQKWLEIDKEAFIKKAEIAKQYRTNVRGKRVFTYMTTDTFTKSEL
;
A
#
# COMPACT_ATOMS: atom_id res chain seq x y z
N MET A 1 -16.33 -20.88 -31.00
CA MET A 1 -15.10 -20.82 -31.82
C MET A 1 -13.96 -20.34 -30.95
N GLN A 2 -13.05 -21.26 -30.63
CA GLN A 2 -11.82 -21.00 -29.88
C GLN A 2 -10.81 -20.35 -30.82
N ASN A 3 -10.35 -19.14 -30.50
CA ASN A 3 -9.19 -18.56 -31.16
C ASN A 3 -7.98 -18.68 -30.23
N SER A 4 -7.12 -19.61 -30.61
CA SER A 4 -5.81 -19.90 -30.04
C SER A 4 -4.88 -18.69 -30.15
N ILE A 5 -4.40 -18.22 -28.99
CA ILE A 5 -3.37 -17.18 -28.87
C ILE A 5 -2.03 -17.82 -29.26
N SER A 6 -1.56 -17.56 -30.47
CA SER A 6 -0.22 -17.93 -30.91
C SER A 6 0.79 -16.97 -30.26
N ALA A 7 1.71 -17.56 -29.49
CA ALA A 7 2.76 -16.86 -28.74
C ALA A 7 3.89 -16.41 -29.68
N THR A 8 4.01 -15.11 -29.91
CA THR A 8 5.25 -14.45 -30.33
C THR A 8 5.84 -13.73 -29.11
N HIS A 9 6.64 -14.46 -28.32
CA HIS A 9 7.38 -13.90 -27.18
C HIS A 9 8.66 -13.20 -27.64
N SER A 10 8.56 -11.95 -28.12
CA SER A 10 9.66 -11.02 -27.90
C SER A 10 9.61 -10.59 -26.43
N LYS A 11 10.72 -10.71 -25.68
CA LYS A 11 10.82 -10.27 -24.28
C LYS A 11 10.75 -8.73 -24.24
N LEU A 12 9.55 -8.17 -24.23
CA LEU A 12 9.34 -6.74 -23.96
C LEU A 12 9.77 -6.43 -22.52
N GLY A 13 10.48 -5.32 -22.32
CA GLY A 13 10.74 -4.80 -20.98
C GLY A 13 9.43 -4.37 -20.27
N LEU A 14 9.43 -4.31 -18.93
CA LEU A 14 8.24 -4.05 -18.11
C LEU A 14 7.37 -2.89 -18.64
N ARG A 15 7.98 -1.73 -18.87
CA ARG A 15 7.30 -0.53 -19.35
C ARG A 15 6.61 -0.74 -20.70
N ALA A 16 7.29 -1.40 -21.63
CA ALA A 16 6.76 -1.70 -22.96
C ALA A 16 5.65 -2.75 -22.89
N GLN A 17 5.78 -3.77 -22.02
CA GLN A 17 4.74 -4.78 -21.81
C GLN A 17 3.46 -4.15 -21.28
N VAL A 18 3.53 -3.35 -20.19
CA VAL A 18 2.35 -2.70 -19.61
C VAL A 18 1.69 -1.75 -20.60
N GLN A 19 2.47 -0.96 -21.35
CA GLN A 19 1.94 -0.07 -22.37
C GLN A 19 1.23 -0.85 -23.49
N ALA A 20 1.84 -1.94 -23.99
CA ALA A 20 1.26 -2.77 -25.03
C ALA A 20 -0.08 -3.40 -24.58
N ASP A 21 -0.16 -3.89 -23.35
CA ASP A 21 -1.37 -4.51 -22.82
C ASP A 21 -2.48 -3.49 -22.55
N ILE A 22 -2.15 -2.28 -22.07
CA ILE A 22 -3.11 -1.18 -22.00
C ILE A 22 -3.60 -0.84 -23.41
N ASN A 23 -2.70 -0.70 -24.39
CA ASN A 23 -3.09 -0.36 -25.75
C ASN A 23 -4.02 -1.40 -26.37
N ARG A 24 -3.79 -2.70 -26.12
CA ARG A 24 -4.72 -3.77 -26.54
C ARG A 24 -6.11 -3.59 -25.95
N TYR A 25 -6.21 -3.25 -24.66
CA TYR A 25 -7.50 -2.93 -24.04
C TYR A 25 -8.16 -1.69 -24.65
N LEU A 26 -7.37 -0.66 -24.99
CA LEU A 26 -7.86 0.58 -25.58
C LEU A 26 -8.42 0.39 -27.01
N VAL A 27 -8.01 -0.63 -27.76
CA VAL A 27 -8.56 -0.96 -29.09
C VAL A 27 -10.07 -1.21 -29.04
N ASN A 28 -10.61 -1.64 -27.88
CA ASN A 28 -12.04 -1.87 -27.71
C ASN A 28 -12.88 -0.57 -27.63
N PHE A 29 -12.26 0.60 -27.70
CA PHE A 29 -12.92 1.90 -27.60
C PHE A 29 -12.74 2.70 -28.89
N LYS A 30 -13.83 3.35 -29.33
CA LYS A 30 -13.79 4.24 -30.52
C LYS A 30 -12.80 5.40 -30.38
N ASP A 31 -12.63 5.91 -29.15
CA ASP A 31 -11.64 6.92 -28.81
C ASP A 31 -10.76 6.39 -27.65
N PRO A 32 -9.44 6.24 -27.85
CA PRO A 32 -8.51 5.85 -26.80
C PRO A 32 -8.60 6.72 -25.54
N LYS A 33 -8.93 8.01 -25.65
CA LYS A 33 -9.10 8.90 -24.49
C LYS A 33 -10.30 8.53 -23.63
N ILE A 34 -11.34 7.93 -24.21
CA ILE A 34 -12.48 7.39 -23.46
C ILE A 34 -12.05 6.12 -22.73
N GLY A 35 -11.33 5.22 -23.42
CA GLY A 35 -10.78 4.01 -22.81
C GLY A 35 -9.84 4.31 -21.64
N GLN A 36 -8.97 5.32 -21.78
CA GLN A 36 -8.07 5.77 -20.70
C GLN A 36 -8.84 6.30 -19.49
N ARG A 37 -9.89 7.11 -19.71
CA ARG A 37 -10.76 7.60 -18.61
C ARG A 37 -11.47 6.46 -17.90
N LYS A 38 -11.98 5.48 -18.64
CA LYS A 38 -12.67 4.32 -18.07
C LYS A 38 -11.70 3.42 -17.30
N LEU A 39 -10.50 3.19 -17.84
CA LEU A 39 -9.45 2.42 -17.16
C LEU A 39 -9.01 3.11 -15.88
N ALA A 40 -8.73 4.42 -15.93
CA ALA A 40 -8.36 5.22 -14.76
C ALA A 40 -9.40 5.11 -13.63
N LYS A 41 -10.68 5.26 -13.98
CA LYS A 41 -11.78 5.14 -13.02
C LYS A 41 -11.89 3.72 -12.45
N SER A 42 -11.84 2.70 -13.31
CA SER A 42 -12.07 1.31 -12.91
C SER A 42 -10.89 0.73 -12.13
N ALA A 43 -9.68 1.19 -12.42
CA ALA A 43 -8.47 0.76 -11.74
C ALA A 43 -8.16 1.60 -10.50
N ASP A 44 -8.96 2.63 -10.20
CA ASP A 44 -8.68 3.60 -9.13
C ASP A 44 -7.25 4.17 -9.22
N ILE A 45 -6.93 4.70 -10.41
CA ILE A 45 -5.66 5.33 -10.74
C ILE A 45 -5.93 6.68 -11.40
N HIS A 46 -5.20 7.71 -11.01
CA HIS A 46 -5.32 9.04 -11.60
C HIS A 46 -5.09 9.00 -13.13
N LEU A 47 -5.94 9.69 -13.90
CA LEU A 47 -5.89 9.69 -15.38
C LEU A 47 -4.51 10.06 -15.94
N LYS A 48 -3.85 11.07 -15.37
CA LYS A 48 -2.48 11.46 -15.75
C LYS A 48 -1.49 10.30 -15.64
N THR A 49 -1.64 9.40 -14.67
CA THR A 49 -0.76 8.23 -14.51
C THR A 49 -0.97 7.24 -15.65
N ILE A 50 -2.23 6.95 -16.02
CA ILE A 50 -2.53 6.10 -17.19
C ILE A 50 -1.98 6.73 -18.48
N GLN A 51 -2.16 8.04 -18.66
CA GLN A 51 -1.63 8.76 -19.83
C GLN A 51 -0.09 8.70 -19.91
N ARG A 52 0.61 8.89 -18.79
CA ARG A 52 2.07 8.76 -18.70
C ARG A 52 2.54 7.34 -19.02
N ILE A 53 1.84 6.30 -18.54
CA ILE A 53 2.17 4.91 -18.87
C ILE A 53 1.96 4.65 -20.37
N CYS A 54 0.86 5.14 -20.95
CA CYS A 54 0.57 5.00 -22.39
C CYS A 54 1.64 5.67 -23.27
N ARG A 55 2.27 6.74 -22.79
CA ARG A 55 3.36 7.44 -23.50
C ARG A 55 4.75 6.89 -23.19
N GLN A 56 4.84 5.87 -22.35
CA GLN A 56 6.10 5.43 -21.77
C GLN A 56 6.86 6.63 -21.17
N GLU A 57 6.23 7.42 -20.29
CA GLU A 57 6.86 8.51 -19.51
C GLU A 57 7.09 8.09 -18.05
N ASN A 58 6.42 7.03 -17.58
CA ASN A 58 6.54 6.50 -16.22
C ASN A 58 6.75 4.98 -16.23
N THR A 59 7.48 4.45 -15.26
CA THR A 59 7.54 3.02 -14.96
C THR A 59 6.55 2.73 -13.83
N PRO A 60 5.48 1.96 -14.07
CA PRO A 60 4.49 1.71 -13.03
C PRO A 60 5.06 0.80 -11.94
N GLY A 61 4.83 1.17 -10.66
CA GLY A 61 5.13 0.29 -9.52
C GLY A 61 4.15 -0.89 -9.42
N HIS A 62 4.47 -1.88 -8.56
CA HIS A 62 3.70 -3.13 -8.42
C HIS A 62 2.22 -2.92 -8.10
N ILE A 63 1.86 -1.94 -7.24
CA ILE A 63 0.46 -1.63 -6.90
C ILE A 63 -0.29 -1.14 -8.13
N THR A 64 0.29 -0.21 -8.88
CA THR A 64 -0.28 0.34 -10.11
C THR A 64 -0.45 -0.76 -11.15
N ILE A 65 0.53 -1.66 -11.28
CA ILE A 65 0.46 -2.82 -12.16
C ILE A 65 -0.73 -3.70 -11.76
N LEU A 66 -0.85 -4.10 -10.50
CA LEU A 66 -1.96 -4.95 -10.05
C LEU A 66 -3.33 -4.31 -10.32
N LYS A 67 -3.50 -3.03 -9.95
CA LYS A 67 -4.73 -2.26 -10.19
C LYS A 67 -5.11 -2.24 -11.68
N ILE A 68 -4.15 -2.02 -12.58
CA ILE A 68 -4.39 -2.04 -14.03
C ILE A 68 -4.81 -3.44 -14.48
N TYR A 69 -4.03 -4.47 -14.13
CA TYR A 69 -4.24 -5.83 -14.64
C TYR A 69 -5.52 -6.47 -14.12
N ARG A 70 -5.99 -6.13 -12.91
CA ARG A 70 -7.33 -6.52 -12.44
C ARG A 70 -8.43 -6.07 -13.40
N VAL A 71 -8.33 -4.85 -13.93
CA VAL A 71 -9.30 -4.33 -14.91
C VAL A 71 -9.11 -4.96 -16.28
N LEU A 72 -7.86 -5.13 -16.74
CA LEU A 72 -7.58 -5.72 -18.05
C LEU A 72 -8.10 -7.15 -18.18
N PHE A 73 -7.99 -7.94 -17.10
CA PHE A 73 -8.43 -9.34 -17.06
C PHE A 73 -9.83 -9.53 -16.45
N GLY A 74 -10.43 -8.48 -15.89
CA GLY A 74 -11.72 -8.58 -15.21
C GLY A 74 -11.71 -9.48 -13.97
N GLU A 75 -10.55 -9.65 -13.34
CA GLU A 75 -10.33 -10.55 -12.21
C GLU A 75 -9.83 -9.75 -11.01
N SER A 76 -10.64 -9.65 -9.97
CA SER A 76 -10.30 -8.96 -8.73
C SER A 76 -9.47 -9.83 -7.80
N ASN A 77 -9.62 -11.16 -7.88
CA ASN A 77 -8.91 -12.11 -7.02
C ASN A 77 -7.46 -12.27 -7.49
N THR A 78 -6.51 -11.84 -6.66
CA THR A 78 -5.09 -11.84 -7.04
C THR A 78 -4.54 -13.24 -7.31
N SER A 79 -5.03 -14.27 -6.60
CA SER A 79 -4.61 -15.67 -6.81
C SER A 79 -5.09 -16.22 -8.16
N LYS A 80 -6.25 -15.77 -8.64
CA LYS A 80 -6.76 -16.10 -9.99
C LYS A 80 -6.13 -15.23 -11.08
N LEU A 81 -5.79 -13.98 -10.75
CA LEU A 81 -5.13 -13.05 -11.67
C LEU A 81 -3.68 -13.47 -11.96
N LEU A 82 -2.94 -13.92 -10.95
CA LEU A 82 -1.52 -14.23 -11.05
C LEU A 82 -1.20 -15.18 -12.20
N PRO A 83 -1.86 -16.34 -12.38
CA PRO A 83 -1.63 -17.22 -13.53
C PRO A 83 -1.80 -16.53 -14.90
N LEU A 84 -2.68 -15.54 -15.00
CA LEU A 84 -3.01 -14.81 -16.24
C LEU A 84 -1.96 -13.75 -16.60
N LEU A 85 -1.14 -13.31 -15.64
CA LEU A 85 -0.16 -12.26 -15.87
C LEU A 85 0.98 -12.71 -16.81
N PRO A 86 1.48 -11.82 -17.69
CA PRO A 86 2.73 -12.05 -18.42
C PRO A 86 3.92 -12.25 -17.47
N THR A 87 4.91 -13.05 -17.87
CA THR A 87 6.07 -13.42 -17.02
C THR A 87 6.80 -12.21 -16.43
N VAL A 88 7.08 -11.19 -17.25
CA VAL A 88 7.76 -9.94 -16.83
C VAL A 88 6.95 -9.20 -15.75
N ILE A 89 5.63 -9.32 -15.77
CA ILE A 89 4.74 -8.70 -14.78
C ILE A 89 4.71 -9.52 -13.50
N LYS A 90 4.61 -10.85 -13.62
CA LYS A 90 4.68 -11.79 -12.49
C LYS A 90 5.95 -11.57 -11.67
N GLU A 91 7.09 -11.49 -12.34
CA GLU A 91 8.39 -11.29 -11.70
C GLU A 91 8.41 -10.00 -10.86
N VAL A 92 7.88 -8.90 -11.38
CA VAL A 92 7.85 -7.60 -10.67
C VAL A 92 6.88 -7.62 -9.48
N VAL A 93 5.70 -8.22 -9.65
CA VAL A 93 4.69 -8.31 -8.60
C VAL A 93 5.15 -9.23 -7.45
N LEU A 94 5.82 -10.33 -7.76
CA LEU A 94 6.30 -11.29 -6.77
C LEU A 94 7.60 -10.86 -6.08
N LYS A 95 8.48 -10.12 -6.77
CA LYS A 95 9.75 -9.62 -6.20
C LYS A 95 9.55 -8.64 -5.03
N ASP A 96 8.43 -7.93 -5.00
CA ASP A 96 8.11 -6.97 -3.95
C ASP A 96 7.39 -7.61 -2.72
N GLY A 97 7.25 -8.95 -2.67
CA GLY A 97 6.88 -9.68 -1.45
C GLY A 97 5.43 -9.50 -0.98
N ILE A 98 4.49 -9.32 -1.90
CA ILE A 98 3.06 -9.13 -1.59
C ILE A 98 2.48 -10.42 -1.00
N ASP A 99 1.90 -10.32 0.19
CA ASP A 99 1.15 -11.41 0.84
C ASP A 99 -0.26 -11.50 0.21
N LEU A 100 -0.60 -12.67 -0.35
CA LEU A 100 -1.69 -12.86 -1.32
C LEU A 100 -2.92 -13.54 -0.72
N THR A 101 -3.41 -13.03 0.40
CA THR A 101 -4.59 -13.60 1.07
C THR A 101 -5.70 -12.57 1.19
N GLU A 102 -6.74 -12.58 0.35
CA GLU A 102 -8.06 -11.98 0.68
C GLU A 102 -9.27 -12.66 -0.01
N THR A 103 -10.39 -12.63 0.73
CA THR A 103 -11.68 -13.33 0.56
C THR A 103 -12.84 -12.42 0.08
N ASP A 104 -13.95 -13.05 -0.33
CA ASP A 104 -15.08 -12.61 -1.20
C ASP A 104 -15.97 -11.40 -0.80
N VAL A 105 -15.62 -10.54 0.17
CA VAL A 105 -16.37 -9.28 0.42
C VAL A 105 -15.40 -8.11 0.67
N ASP A 106 -15.41 -7.12 -0.22
CA ASP A 106 -14.47 -5.98 -0.20
C ASP A 106 -14.83 -4.90 0.84
N TYR A 107 -14.78 -5.28 2.12
CA TYR A 107 -14.78 -4.33 3.24
C TYR A 107 -13.48 -3.51 3.31
N SER A 108 -12.45 -3.87 2.54
CA SER A 108 -11.15 -3.17 2.53
C SER A 108 -11.29 -1.70 2.17
N THR A 109 -12.20 -1.37 1.24
CA THR A 109 -12.49 0.02 0.82
C THR A 109 -13.19 0.82 1.93
N VAL A 110 -14.07 0.20 2.71
CA VAL A 110 -14.76 0.86 3.84
C VAL A 110 -13.77 1.11 4.98
N ILE A 111 -12.94 0.12 5.30
CA ILE A 111 -11.86 0.24 6.30
C ILE A 111 -10.87 1.33 5.88
N LYS A 112 -10.50 1.40 4.59
CA LYS A 112 -9.68 2.49 4.05
C LYS A 112 -10.30 3.85 4.36
N ASN A 113 -11.59 4.03 4.06
CA ASN A 113 -12.27 5.30 4.31
C ASN A 113 -12.29 5.69 5.79
N GLU A 114 -12.50 4.72 6.68
CA GLU A 114 -12.44 4.95 8.13
C GLU A 114 -11.04 5.38 8.57
N ILE A 115 -9.99 4.70 8.12
CA ILE A 115 -8.59 5.06 8.41
C ILE A 115 -8.29 6.50 7.93
N LEU A 116 -8.79 6.88 6.75
CA LEU A 116 -8.53 8.20 6.19
C LEU A 116 -9.24 9.33 6.94
N LYS A 117 -10.45 9.07 7.48
CA LYS A 117 -11.31 10.09 8.09
C LYS A 117 -11.23 10.13 9.61
N ASN A 118 -10.92 9.00 10.26
CA ASN A 118 -10.96 8.86 11.70
C ASN A 118 -9.56 8.52 12.24
N ALA A 119 -8.95 9.49 12.92
CA ALA A 119 -7.61 9.34 13.48
C ALA A 119 -7.55 8.23 14.55
N VAL A 120 -8.59 8.09 15.38
CA VAL A 120 -8.62 7.06 16.43
C VAL A 120 -8.80 5.67 15.83
N PHE A 121 -9.62 5.53 14.77
CA PHE A 121 -9.71 4.27 14.01
C PHE A 121 -8.34 3.90 13.42
N CYS A 122 -7.67 4.85 12.77
CA CYS A 122 -6.32 4.66 12.24
C CYS A 122 -5.33 4.21 13.32
N GLU A 123 -5.29 4.90 14.45
CA GLU A 123 -4.41 4.54 15.56
C GLU A 123 -4.69 3.14 16.11
N ILE A 124 -5.95 2.81 16.38
CA ILE A 124 -6.34 1.49 16.91
C ILE A 124 -5.98 0.40 15.91
N TYR A 125 -6.23 0.61 14.61
CA TYR A 125 -5.89 -0.35 13.56
C TYR A 125 -4.40 -0.70 13.56
N PHE A 126 -3.51 0.30 13.49
CA PHE A 126 -2.07 0.05 13.50
C PHE A 126 -1.55 -0.43 14.86
N LEU A 127 -2.18 -0.03 15.97
CA LEU A 127 -1.83 -0.55 17.29
C LEU A 127 -2.09 -2.06 17.35
N ILE A 128 -3.22 -2.53 16.84
CA ILE A 128 -3.57 -3.96 16.78
C ILE A 128 -2.64 -4.73 15.84
N ASP A 129 -2.25 -4.13 14.71
CA ASP A 129 -1.33 -4.75 13.73
C ASP A 129 0.06 -5.03 14.34
N THR A 130 0.53 -4.17 15.26
CA THR A 130 1.81 -4.39 15.95
C THR A 130 1.79 -5.61 16.87
N ALA A 131 0.72 -5.78 17.65
CA ALA A 131 0.50 -6.91 18.57
C ALA A 131 -0.94 -6.89 19.11
N PRO A 132 -1.49 -8.03 19.56
CA PRO A 132 -2.80 -8.08 20.19
C PRO A 132 -2.97 -7.04 21.30
N VAL A 133 -4.17 -6.49 21.45
CA VAL A 133 -4.52 -5.51 22.48
C VAL A 133 -5.72 -5.98 23.28
N THR A 134 -5.95 -5.40 24.46
CA THR A 134 -7.15 -5.70 25.26
C THR A 134 -8.17 -4.57 25.14
N ARG A 135 -9.45 -4.87 25.40
CA ARG A 135 -10.51 -3.84 25.48
C ARG A 135 -10.17 -2.80 26.55
N ASP A 136 -9.60 -3.22 27.68
CA ASP A 136 -9.15 -2.33 28.77
C ASP A 136 -8.08 -1.35 28.33
N LEU A 137 -7.12 -1.77 27.50
CA LEU A 137 -6.09 -0.87 26.96
C LEU A 137 -6.71 0.20 26.07
N ILE A 138 -7.69 -0.18 25.24
CA ILE A 138 -8.39 0.75 24.36
C ILE A 138 -9.23 1.73 25.18
N MET A 139 -9.97 1.23 26.17
CA MET A 139 -10.73 2.08 27.10
C MET A 139 -9.81 3.07 27.81
N PHE A 140 -8.69 2.61 28.35
CA PHE A 140 -7.72 3.46 29.05
C PHE A 140 -7.17 4.57 28.14
N LYS A 141 -6.89 4.28 26.87
CA LYS A 141 -6.30 5.24 25.94
C LYS A 141 -7.31 6.21 25.30
N TYR A 142 -8.51 5.73 25.01
CA TYR A 142 -9.46 6.41 24.13
C TYR A 142 -10.87 6.57 24.74
N GLY A 143 -11.09 6.06 25.95
CA GLY A 143 -12.39 6.08 26.63
C GLY A 143 -13.49 5.32 25.88
N GLU A 144 -14.74 5.66 26.21
CA GLU A 144 -15.94 5.10 25.57
C GLU A 144 -15.94 5.28 24.05
N HIS A 145 -15.39 6.40 23.56
CA HIS A 145 -15.27 6.66 22.13
C HIS A 145 -14.42 5.59 21.43
N GLY A 146 -13.32 5.15 22.05
CA GLY A 146 -12.50 4.05 21.54
C GLY A 146 -13.24 2.73 21.50
N LEU A 147 -14.12 2.47 22.46
CA LEU A 147 -14.95 1.26 22.47
C LEU A 147 -15.98 1.26 21.35
N HIS A 148 -16.65 2.39 21.10
CA HIS A 148 -17.53 2.53 19.95
C HIS A 148 -16.80 2.32 18.62
N ILE A 149 -15.55 2.75 18.52
CA ILE A 149 -14.72 2.48 17.35
C ILE A 149 -14.39 0.98 17.23
N LEU A 150 -14.08 0.29 18.33
CA LEU A 150 -13.89 -1.17 18.29
C LEU A 150 -15.15 -1.89 17.81
N ASP A 151 -16.32 -1.49 18.30
CA ASP A 151 -17.59 -2.11 17.90
C ASP A 151 -17.83 -1.89 16.38
N ASN A 152 -17.52 -0.70 15.86
CA ASN A 152 -17.53 -0.42 14.41
C ASN A 152 -16.50 -1.29 13.65
N MET A 153 -15.25 -1.33 14.11
CA MET A 153 -14.18 -2.15 13.50
C MET A 153 -14.56 -3.64 13.46
N PHE A 154 -15.20 -4.15 14.52
CA PHE A 154 -15.67 -5.53 14.59
C PHE A 154 -16.79 -5.78 13.57
N SER A 155 -17.76 -4.86 13.45
CA SER A 155 -18.84 -4.96 12.45
C SER A 155 -18.33 -4.96 11.00
N LEU A 156 -17.19 -4.31 10.75
CA LEU A 156 -16.51 -4.28 9.46
C LEU A 156 -15.57 -5.48 9.22
N ASN A 157 -15.51 -6.44 10.15
CA ASN A 157 -14.53 -7.53 10.16
C ASN A 157 -13.06 -7.07 10.09
N ALA A 158 -12.79 -5.83 10.49
CA ALA A 158 -11.45 -5.26 10.55
C ALA A 158 -10.66 -5.80 11.76
N ILE A 159 -11.37 -6.22 12.81
CA ILE A 159 -10.82 -6.86 14.00
C ILE A 159 -11.58 -8.13 14.34
N LYS A 160 -10.99 -8.98 15.18
CA LYS A 160 -11.66 -10.11 15.83
C LYS A 160 -11.21 -10.23 17.28
N TYR A 161 -12.08 -10.80 18.10
CA TYR A 161 -11.77 -11.20 19.47
C TYR A 161 -11.20 -12.62 19.49
N LEU A 162 -10.17 -12.83 20.31
CA LEU A 162 -9.60 -14.13 20.62
C LEU A 162 -10.26 -14.69 21.90
N ASP A 163 -10.08 -15.98 22.16
CA ASP A 163 -10.71 -16.68 23.29
C ASP A 163 -10.26 -16.12 24.65
N ASP A 164 -9.08 -15.50 24.72
CA ASP A 164 -8.53 -14.84 25.90
C ASP A 164 -9.00 -13.38 26.07
N GLY A 165 -9.90 -12.91 25.22
CA GLY A 165 -10.39 -11.53 25.21
C GLY A 165 -9.43 -10.53 24.55
N ALA A 166 -8.30 -10.97 24.01
CA ALA A 166 -7.43 -10.13 23.21
C ALA A 166 -8.05 -9.83 21.83
N ILE A 167 -7.65 -8.71 21.26
CA ILE A 167 -8.15 -8.19 20.00
C ILE A 167 -7.01 -8.22 18.99
N THR A 168 -7.27 -8.83 17.83
CA THR A 168 -6.32 -8.88 16.70
C THR A 168 -7.01 -8.44 15.41
N LEU A 169 -6.24 -8.26 14.33
CA LEU A 169 -6.81 -7.93 13.03
C LEU A 169 -7.70 -9.07 12.52
N GLY A 170 -8.82 -8.68 11.94
CA GLY A 170 -9.81 -9.58 11.36
C GLY A 170 -9.40 -10.09 9.98
N THR A 171 -10.38 -10.65 9.29
CA THR A 171 -10.21 -11.21 7.93
C THR A 171 -10.25 -10.14 6.85
N SER A 172 -10.88 -8.99 7.10
CA SER A 172 -10.90 -7.88 6.17
C SER A 172 -9.75 -6.95 6.51
N ARG A 173 -8.68 -6.98 5.71
CA ARG A 173 -7.51 -6.13 5.92
C ARG A 173 -7.51 -5.01 4.90
N VAL A 174 -6.90 -3.89 5.25
CA VAL A 174 -6.68 -2.82 4.28
C VAL A 174 -5.38 -3.08 3.53
N GLN A 175 -5.41 -3.00 2.21
CA GLN A 175 -4.19 -2.92 1.42
C GLN A 175 -3.58 -1.52 1.58
N LEU A 176 -2.38 -1.44 2.15
CA LEU A 176 -1.69 -0.18 2.37
C LEU A 176 -1.24 0.43 1.04
N ASP A 177 -1.95 1.47 0.59
CA ASP A 177 -1.53 2.30 -0.53
C ASP A 177 -0.87 3.60 -0.05
N ALA A 178 -0.31 4.38 -0.98
CA ALA A 178 0.43 5.59 -0.67
C ALA A 178 -0.40 6.64 0.10
N GLU A 179 -1.71 6.68 -0.13
CA GLU A 179 -2.61 7.62 0.54
C GLU A 179 -2.79 7.24 2.01
N ILE A 180 -3.06 5.96 2.27
CA ILE A 180 -3.15 5.42 3.64
C ILE A 180 -1.81 5.57 4.37
N ILE A 181 -0.70 5.20 3.72
CA ILE A 181 0.64 5.29 4.32
C ILE A 181 0.96 6.73 4.72
N LYS A 182 0.66 7.71 3.86
CA LYS A 182 0.87 9.13 4.16
C LYS A 182 0.01 9.59 5.32
N LYS A 183 -1.29 9.27 5.30
CA LYS A 183 -2.23 9.67 6.37
C LYS A 183 -1.84 9.05 7.70
N ALA A 184 -1.67 7.72 7.74
CA ALA A 184 -1.29 6.99 8.94
C ALA A 184 0.06 7.44 9.47
N GLY A 185 1.05 7.60 8.58
CA GLY A 185 2.38 8.08 8.93
C GLY A 185 2.36 9.43 9.64
N LEU A 186 1.60 10.39 9.12
CA LEU A 186 1.41 11.70 9.76
C LEU A 186 0.70 11.57 11.11
N THR A 187 -0.45 10.88 11.16
CA THR A 187 -1.24 10.70 12.39
C THR A 187 -0.44 10.02 13.50
N LEU A 188 0.27 8.95 13.18
CA LEU A 188 1.10 8.23 14.16
C LEU A 188 2.31 9.07 14.59
N SER A 189 2.97 9.77 13.65
CA SER A 189 4.11 10.62 13.97
C SER A 189 3.71 11.76 14.91
N GLU A 190 2.61 12.46 14.62
CA GLU A 190 2.10 13.55 15.46
C GLU A 190 1.77 13.07 16.89
N LYS A 191 1.22 11.87 17.03
CA LYS A 191 0.80 11.32 18.32
C LYS A 191 1.95 10.75 19.15
N TYR A 192 2.85 10.00 18.52
CA TYR A 192 3.79 9.11 19.21
C TYR A 192 5.25 9.56 19.09
N THR A 193 5.61 10.39 18.13
CA THR A 193 6.98 10.91 18.00
C THR A 193 7.19 12.07 18.95
N LYS A 194 7.83 11.80 20.10
CA LYS A 194 8.26 12.80 21.07
C LYS A 194 9.71 13.17 20.82
N TYR A 195 9.99 14.45 20.55
CA TYR A 195 11.34 14.91 20.22
C TYR A 195 12.34 14.70 21.37
N GLN A 196 11.88 14.76 22.61
CA GLN A 196 12.70 14.54 23.80
C GLN A 196 13.31 13.14 23.84
N ASN A 197 12.61 12.14 23.29
CA ASN A 197 13.11 10.77 23.25
C ASN A 197 14.25 10.58 22.23
N SER A 198 14.48 11.55 21.34
CA SER A 198 15.59 11.52 20.39
C SER A 198 16.91 12.01 20.99
N GLU A 199 16.87 12.61 22.19
CA GLU A 199 18.07 13.01 22.95
C GLU A 199 18.65 11.84 23.77
N VAL A 200 17.89 10.76 23.92
CA VAL A 200 18.29 9.56 24.67
C VAL A 200 18.89 8.54 23.70
N THR A 201 20.17 8.21 23.90
CA THR A 201 20.86 7.20 23.11
C THR A 201 20.13 5.86 23.16
N GLY A 202 19.71 5.37 21.98
CA GLY A 202 19.07 4.05 21.83
C GLY A 202 17.55 4.04 21.91
N ASP A 203 16.90 5.20 22.07
CA ASP A 203 15.43 5.32 22.03
C ASP A 203 14.90 5.67 20.62
N ASN A 204 14.63 6.94 20.35
CA ASN A 204 14.02 7.39 19.09
C ASN A 204 15.04 8.07 18.18
N PHE A 205 14.77 8.08 16.88
CA PHE A 205 15.54 8.83 15.89
C PHE A 205 14.61 9.77 15.12
N ILE A 206 14.97 11.05 15.07
CA ILE A 206 14.34 12.04 14.20
C ILE A 206 15.45 12.68 13.36
N GLY A 207 15.29 12.61 12.04
CA GLY A 207 16.19 13.25 11.09
C GLY A 207 15.39 14.11 10.12
N LEU A 208 15.91 15.30 9.83
CA LEU A 208 15.47 16.15 8.74
C LEU A 208 16.66 16.44 7.84
N TYR A 209 16.52 16.17 6.55
CA TYR A 209 17.52 16.49 5.55
C TYR A 209 16.83 17.17 4.37
N VAL A 210 17.37 18.31 3.94
CA VAL A 210 16.82 19.16 2.89
C VAL A 210 17.98 19.60 2.01
N GLU A 211 17.93 19.27 0.71
CA GLU A 211 18.99 19.61 -0.24
C GLU A 211 18.44 19.70 -1.67
N SER A 212 19.14 20.43 -2.54
CA SER A 212 18.92 20.46 -3.99
C SER A 212 19.88 19.50 -4.69
N LEU A 213 19.34 18.44 -5.30
CA LEU A 213 20.15 17.39 -5.91
C LEU A 213 19.96 17.32 -7.43
N PRO A 214 21.01 16.96 -8.19
CA PRO A 214 20.81 16.47 -9.55
C PRO A 214 20.02 15.16 -9.54
N GLU A 215 19.27 14.89 -10.63
CA GLU A 215 18.39 13.72 -10.75
C GLU A 215 19.08 12.39 -10.42
N GLU A 216 20.32 12.20 -10.87
CA GLU A 216 21.10 10.98 -10.58
C GLU A 216 21.36 10.79 -9.09
N ALA A 217 21.60 11.86 -8.34
CA ALA A 217 21.80 11.80 -6.90
C ALA A 217 20.47 11.60 -6.16
N TYR A 218 19.38 12.21 -6.65
CA TYR A 218 18.04 11.99 -6.11
C TYR A 218 17.59 10.52 -6.25
N GLN A 219 17.81 9.90 -7.40
CA GLN A 219 17.49 8.48 -7.61
C GLN A 219 18.30 7.57 -6.68
N LYS A 220 19.61 7.83 -6.51
CA LYS A 220 20.45 7.10 -5.53
C LYS A 220 19.92 7.24 -4.10
N TRP A 221 19.43 8.41 -3.72
CA TRP A 221 18.85 8.62 -2.41
C TRP A 221 17.56 7.79 -2.24
N LEU A 222 16.66 7.81 -3.23
CA LEU A 222 15.46 6.96 -3.21
C LEU A 222 15.80 5.46 -3.08
N GLU A 223 16.89 5.00 -3.72
CA GLU A 223 17.39 3.64 -3.59
C GLU A 223 17.83 3.34 -2.14
N ILE A 224 18.59 4.24 -1.51
CA ILE A 224 19.03 4.11 -0.11
C ILE A 224 17.83 4.00 0.84
N ASP A 225 16.80 4.84 0.66
CA ASP A 225 15.61 4.80 1.52
C ASP A 225 14.83 3.51 1.35
N LYS A 226 14.70 3.02 0.10
CA LYS A 226 14.09 1.73 -0.19
C LYS A 226 14.86 0.59 0.48
N GLU A 227 16.19 0.59 0.39
CA GLU A 227 17.03 -0.41 1.06
C GLU A 227 16.90 -0.34 2.57
N ALA A 228 16.90 0.87 3.15
CA ALA A 228 16.73 1.07 4.59
C ALA A 228 15.38 0.53 5.07
N PHE A 229 14.31 0.74 4.30
CA PHE A 229 13.00 0.15 4.59
C PHE A 229 13.03 -1.38 4.55
N ILE A 230 13.60 -1.97 3.50
CA ILE A 230 13.69 -3.43 3.35
C ILE A 230 14.47 -4.05 4.53
N LYS A 231 15.62 -3.48 4.88
CA LYS A 231 16.44 -3.94 6.02
C LYS A 231 15.66 -3.88 7.35
N LYS A 232 14.89 -2.81 7.59
CA LYS A 232 14.00 -2.71 8.77
C LYS A 232 12.92 -3.81 8.75
N ALA A 233 12.31 -4.06 7.59
CA ALA A 233 11.28 -5.09 7.44
C ALA A 233 11.84 -6.51 7.65
N GLU A 234 13.06 -6.79 7.20
CA GLU A 234 13.75 -8.06 7.43
C GLU A 234 14.03 -8.30 8.92
N ILE A 235 14.54 -7.28 9.62
CA ILE A 235 14.71 -7.33 11.09
C ILE A 235 13.36 -7.59 11.76
N ALA A 236 12.32 -6.85 11.37
CA ALA A 236 10.98 -7.04 11.94
C ALA A 236 10.46 -8.46 11.71
N LYS A 237 10.68 -9.06 10.53
CA LYS A 237 10.31 -10.46 10.24
C LYS A 237 11.08 -11.46 11.11
N GLN A 238 12.37 -11.23 11.31
CA GLN A 238 13.24 -12.13 12.08
C GLN A 238 12.91 -12.12 13.59
N TYR A 239 12.58 -10.94 14.13
CA TYR A 239 12.43 -10.73 15.57
C TYR A 239 10.97 -10.47 16.01
N ARG A 240 9.98 -10.67 15.13
CA ARG A 240 8.58 -10.44 15.48
C ARG A 240 8.18 -11.29 16.68
N THR A 241 7.64 -10.65 17.71
CA THR A 241 7.09 -11.33 18.89
C THR A 241 5.75 -10.74 19.26
N ASN A 242 4.80 -11.61 19.60
CA ASN A 242 3.51 -11.21 20.16
C ASN A 242 3.57 -11.04 21.69
N VAL A 243 4.72 -11.34 22.31
CA VAL A 243 4.93 -11.32 23.76
C VAL A 243 6.08 -10.36 24.08
N ARG A 244 5.77 -9.29 24.84
CA ARG A 244 6.75 -8.33 25.41
C ARG A 244 7.68 -7.63 24.40
N GLY A 245 7.24 -7.43 23.16
CA GLY A 245 7.97 -6.60 22.17
C GLY A 245 7.70 -5.10 22.32
N LYS A 246 8.64 -4.25 21.88
CA LYS A 246 8.37 -2.82 21.67
C LYS A 246 7.44 -2.66 20.46
N ARG A 247 6.34 -1.93 20.63
CA ARG A 247 5.45 -1.55 19.52
C ARG A 247 6.10 -0.40 18.77
N VAL A 248 6.70 -0.70 17.62
CA VAL A 248 7.47 0.27 16.84
C VAL A 248 6.75 0.60 15.53
N PHE A 249 6.89 1.84 15.09
CA PHE A 249 6.50 2.26 13.75
C PHE A 249 7.63 3.12 13.17
N THR A 250 7.71 3.18 11.85
CA THR A 250 8.57 4.12 11.13
C THR A 250 7.77 4.66 9.97
N TYR A 251 7.80 5.97 9.78
CA TYR A 251 7.26 6.64 8.61
C TYR A 251 8.39 7.45 7.99
N MET A 252 8.71 7.15 6.74
CA MET A 252 9.76 7.83 5.99
C MET A 252 9.20 8.28 4.66
N THR A 253 9.53 9.51 4.27
CA THR A 253 9.14 10.08 2.99
C THR A 253 10.30 10.84 2.42
N THR A 254 10.57 10.60 1.15
CA THR A 254 11.52 11.38 0.34
C THR A 254 10.73 11.88 -0.85
N ASP A 255 10.64 13.20 -0.98
CA ASP A 255 9.84 13.88 -1.99
C ASP A 255 10.48 15.22 -2.33
N THR A 256 10.04 15.84 -3.42
CA THR A 256 10.56 17.11 -3.93
C THR A 256 9.65 18.26 -3.54
N PHE A 257 10.21 19.45 -3.27
CA PHE A 257 9.45 20.63 -2.85
C PHE A 257 8.45 21.17 -3.88
N THR A 258 8.60 20.89 -5.18
CA THR A 258 7.68 21.37 -6.23
C THR A 258 7.68 20.53 -7.50
N LYS A 259 6.55 20.58 -8.23
CA LYS A 259 6.40 20.06 -9.61
C LYS A 259 6.02 21.13 -10.64
N SER A 260 6.03 22.42 -10.28
CA SER A 260 5.60 23.50 -11.20
C SER A 260 6.15 24.91 -10.97
N GLU A 261 6.94 25.20 -9.94
CA GLU A 261 7.50 26.56 -9.74
C GLU A 261 8.91 26.47 -9.14
N LEU A 262 9.86 26.19 -10.03
CA LEU A 262 11.26 26.63 -10.04
C LEU A 262 11.69 26.68 -11.51
#